data_AF-A0A3N5ZQ54-F1
#
_entry.id   AF-A0A3N5ZQ54-F1
#
_cell.length_a   1.000
_cell.length_b   1.000
_cell.length_c   1.000
_cell.angle_alpha   90.00
_cell.angle_beta   90.00
_cell.angle_gamma   90.00
#
_symmetry.space_group_name_H-M   'P 1'
#
loop_
_entity.id
_entity.type
_entity.pdbx_description
1 polymer ?
#
loop_
_entity_poly.entity_id
_entity_poly.type
_entity_poly.pdbx_seq_one_letter_code
_entity_poly.pdbx_strand_id
1 'polypeptide(L)'
;MSRPARNEQLLLLATLGVVFGDIGTSPLYALRECFHGSHGVPPTPPNVLGVLSLVFWALVLVISVKYVTIVMRADNRGEGGTIALMALLPQHYRGPRARGALLALGLLGTALLYGDGMITPAITVLGAVEGLNVVTPLFTPYVVPLSLVILLLLFLVQSRGTESVGAVFGPVMAVWFVTIALLGAAKLWHAPSVLAAINPAHGARF
;
A
#
# COMPACT_ATOMS: atom_id res chain seq x y z
N MET A 1 -2.96 -13.31 -35.25
CA MET A 1 -4.20 -12.73 -34.66
C MET A 1 -3.79 -11.63 -33.70
N SER A 2 -3.75 -10.38 -34.19
CA SER A 2 -3.42 -9.17 -33.45
C SER A 2 -4.66 -8.69 -32.69
N ARG A 3 -4.63 -8.76 -31.35
CA ARG A 3 -5.67 -8.20 -30.48
C ARG A 3 -5.60 -6.66 -30.53
N PRO A 4 -6.74 -5.95 -30.46
CA PRO A 4 -6.77 -4.50 -30.63
C PRO A 4 -6.13 -3.79 -29.43
N ALA A 5 -5.08 -3.01 -29.68
CA ALA A 5 -4.27 -2.27 -28.69
C ALA A 5 -5.04 -1.29 -27.78
N ARG A 6 -6.31 -1.00 -28.09
CA ARG A 6 -7.16 -0.06 -27.34
C ARG A 6 -7.53 -0.56 -25.93
N ASN A 7 -7.48 -1.87 -25.67
CA ASN A 7 -7.77 -2.41 -24.33
C ASN A 7 -6.54 -2.48 -23.42
N GLU A 8 -5.33 -2.55 -23.96
CA GLU A 8 -4.11 -2.71 -23.14
C GLU A 8 -3.82 -1.46 -22.30
N GLN A 9 -4.01 -0.27 -22.87
CA GLN A 9 -3.82 0.99 -22.14
C GLN A 9 -4.84 1.18 -21.02
N LEU A 10 -6.10 0.80 -21.26
CA LEU A 10 -7.15 0.82 -20.23
C LEU A 10 -6.87 -0.19 -19.12
N LEU A 11 -6.38 -1.38 -19.47
CA LEU A 11 -5.98 -2.42 -18.50
C LEU A 11 -4.76 -1.98 -17.69
N LEU A 12 -3.77 -1.33 -18.32
CA LEU A 12 -2.61 -0.71 -17.65
C LEU A 12 -3.04 0.40 -16.70
N LEU A 13 -3.97 1.26 -17.13
CA LEU A 13 -4.47 2.35 -16.28
C LEU A 13 -5.29 1.82 -15.10
N ALA A 14 -6.09 0.78 -15.32
CA ALA A 14 -6.84 0.11 -14.27
C ALA A 14 -5.93 -0.62 -13.28
N THR A 15 -4.88 -1.31 -13.75
CA THR A 15 -3.88 -1.96 -12.88
C THR A 15 -3.02 -0.94 -12.13
N LEU A 16 -2.65 0.18 -12.76
CA LEU A 16 -2.05 1.34 -12.09
C LEU A 16 -2.94 1.85 -10.96
N GLY A 17 -4.24 2.00 -11.21
CA GLY A 17 -5.18 2.46 -10.20
C GLY A 17 -5.35 1.50 -9.03
N VAL A 18 -5.64 0.24 -9.33
CA VAL A 18 -6.02 -0.74 -8.31
C VAL A 18 -4.83 -1.26 -7.52
N VAL A 19 -3.72 -1.61 -8.18
CA VAL A 19 -2.56 -2.24 -7.51
C VAL A 19 -1.61 -1.21 -6.92
N PHE A 20 -1.32 -0.14 -7.66
CA PHE A 20 -0.38 0.86 -7.18
C PHE A 20 -1.05 1.89 -6.27
N GLY A 21 -2.38 2.01 -6.26
CA GLY A 21 -3.10 2.90 -5.35
C GLY A 21 -2.79 2.62 -3.89
N ASP A 22 -2.89 1.36 -3.47
CA ASP A 22 -2.60 0.93 -2.10
C ASP A 22 -1.13 1.16 -1.70
N ILE A 23 -0.21 0.84 -2.63
CA ILE A 23 1.23 1.04 -2.46
C ILE A 23 1.58 2.54 -2.35
N GLY A 24 0.87 3.40 -3.08
CA GLY A 24 1.17 4.83 -3.18
C GLY A 24 0.64 5.66 -2.01
N THR A 25 -0.44 5.23 -1.36
CA THR A 25 -1.05 5.96 -0.23
C THR A 25 -0.45 5.55 1.11
N SER A 26 -0.09 4.28 1.28
CA SER A 26 0.43 3.73 2.54
C SER A 26 1.65 4.49 3.12
N PRO A 27 2.66 4.89 2.33
CA PRO A 27 3.80 5.66 2.85
C PRO A 27 3.41 7.01 3.44
N LEU A 28 2.37 7.66 2.91
CA LEU A 28 1.92 8.97 3.39
C LEU A 28 1.27 8.86 4.78
N TYR A 29 0.47 7.82 5.00
CA TYR A 29 -0.07 7.52 6.32
C TYR A 29 1.04 7.13 7.31
N ALA A 30 1.92 6.22 6.90
CA ALA A 30 3.03 5.78 7.75
C ALA A 30 3.93 6.95 8.17
N LEU A 31 4.27 7.84 7.24
CA LEU A 31 5.05 9.04 7.54
C LEU A 31 4.31 9.96 8.51
N ARG A 32 3.01 10.18 8.32
CA ARG A 32 2.21 10.99 9.25
C ARG A 32 2.24 10.40 10.65
N GLU A 33 2.04 9.09 10.79
CA GLU A 33 2.01 8.40 12.08
C GLU A 33 3.37 8.40 12.78
N CYS A 34 4.49 8.41 12.05
CA CYS A 34 5.82 8.52 12.66
C CYS A 34 6.04 9.86 13.40
N PHE A 35 5.38 10.94 12.98
CA PHE A 35 5.58 12.29 13.54
C PHE A 35 4.37 12.81 14.34
N HIS A 36 3.20 12.19 14.21
CA HIS A 36 1.96 12.60 14.88
C HIS A 36 1.51 11.54 15.88
N GLY A 37 0.93 12.00 17.00
CA GLY A 37 0.37 11.13 18.05
C GLY A 37 1.20 11.12 19.33
N SER A 38 0.76 10.34 20.31
CA SER A 38 1.39 10.27 21.64
C SER A 38 2.79 9.65 21.64
N HIS A 39 3.14 8.91 20.58
CA HIS A 39 4.44 8.27 20.39
C HIS A 39 5.21 8.83 19.19
N GLY A 40 4.76 9.97 18.64
CA GLY A 40 5.40 10.61 17.50
C GLY A 40 6.81 11.11 17.84
N VAL A 41 7.76 10.82 16.96
CA VAL A 41 9.14 11.29 17.10
C VAL A 41 9.18 12.78 16.74
N PRO A 42 9.92 13.64 17.49
CA PRO A 42 9.97 15.05 17.16
C PRO A 42 10.57 15.26 15.75
N PRO A 43 10.03 16.16 14.92
CA PRO A 43 10.43 16.38 13.53
C PRO A 43 11.75 17.17 13.44
N THR A 44 12.81 16.62 14.02
CA THR A 44 14.16 17.16 13.94
C THR A 44 14.85 16.67 12.65
N PRO A 45 15.81 17.42 12.08
CA PRO A 45 16.53 17.00 10.87
C PRO A 45 17.07 15.55 10.89
N PRO A 46 17.70 15.03 11.96
CA PRO A 46 18.16 13.64 11.98
C PRO A 46 17.01 12.64 11.97
N ASN A 47 15.91 12.93 12.67
CA ASN A 47 14.75 12.04 12.73
C ASN A 47 14.01 11.98 11.39
N VAL A 48 13.88 13.13 10.72
CA VAL A 48 13.28 13.21 9.38
C VAL A 48 14.10 12.38 8.39
N LEU A 49 15.42 12.52 8.38
CA LEU A 49 16.28 11.72 7.49
C LEU A 49 16.26 10.22 7.84
N GLY A 50 16.21 9.87 9.13
CA GLY A 50 16.12 8.49 9.59
C GLY A 50 14.84 7.80 9.14
N VAL A 51 13.68 8.41 9.42
CA VAL A 51 12.37 7.89 9.01
C VAL A 51 12.26 7.81 7.48
N LEU A 52 12.67 8.87 6.75
CA LEU A 52 12.63 8.85 5.29
C LEU A 52 13.54 7.76 4.70
N SER A 53 14.71 7.52 5.31
CA SER A 53 15.61 6.44 4.91
C SER A 53 15.00 5.07 5.13
N LEU A 54 14.32 4.85 6.27
CA LEU A 54 13.64 3.60 6.57
C LEU A 54 12.49 3.35 5.58
N VAL A 55 11.65 4.36 5.32
CA VAL A 55 10.57 4.24 4.34
C VAL A 55 11.11 3.96 2.94
N PHE A 56 12.13 4.71 2.49
CA PHE A 56 12.74 4.51 1.17
C PHE A 56 13.27 3.09 1.00
N TRP A 57 14.10 2.62 1.94
CA TRP A 57 14.68 1.28 1.86
C TRP A 57 13.66 0.17 2.10
N ALA A 58 12.62 0.40 2.91
CA ALA A 58 11.52 -0.55 3.02
C ALA A 58 10.80 -0.74 1.67
N LEU A 59 10.47 0.34 0.96
CA LEU A 59 9.85 0.25 -0.36
C LEU A 59 10.77 -0.43 -1.38
N VAL A 60 12.06 -0.07 -1.41
CA VAL A 60 13.04 -0.70 -2.32
C VAL A 60 13.22 -2.19 -2.00
N LEU A 61 13.51 -2.55 -0.76
CA LEU A 61 13.81 -3.94 -0.38
C LEU A 61 12.58 -4.83 -0.43
N VAL A 62 11.42 -4.34 0.05
CA VAL A 62 10.20 -5.13 0.07
C VAL A 62 9.61 -5.18 -1.33
N ILE A 63 9.20 -4.05 -1.89
CA ILE A 63 8.39 -4.03 -3.12
C ILE A 63 9.26 -4.31 -4.35
N SER A 64 10.46 -3.74 -4.43
CA SER A 64 11.30 -3.94 -5.62
C SER A 64 12.11 -5.22 -5.53
N VAL A 65 12.91 -5.41 -4.48
CA VAL A 65 13.81 -6.57 -4.40
C VAL A 65 13.04 -7.84 -4.05
N LYS A 66 12.42 -7.93 -2.87
CA LYS A 66 11.76 -9.16 -2.39
C LYS A 66 10.63 -9.59 -3.32
N TYR A 67 9.73 -8.69 -3.68
CA TYR A 67 8.57 -9.06 -4.50
C TYR A 67 8.96 -9.44 -5.93
N VAL A 68 9.78 -8.65 -6.63
CA VAL A 68 10.14 -8.96 -8.04
C VAL A 68 11.09 -10.17 -8.13
N THR A 69 12.06 -10.29 -7.22
CA THR A 69 13.08 -11.36 -7.34
C THR A 69 12.66 -12.68 -6.72
N ILE A 70 11.85 -12.67 -5.65
CA ILE A 70 11.47 -13.89 -4.92
C ILE A 70 10.01 -14.22 -5.18
N VAL A 71 9.10 -13.32 -4.81
CA VAL A 71 7.66 -13.63 -4.78
C VAL A 71 7.13 -13.89 -6.19
N MET A 72 7.46 -13.04 -7.16
CA MET A 72 7.02 -13.18 -8.55
C MET A 72 7.70 -14.34 -9.28
N ARG A 73 8.81 -14.87 -8.76
CA ARG A 73 9.46 -16.08 -9.31
C ARG A 73 8.91 -17.37 -8.73
N ALA A 74 8.33 -17.31 -7.55
CA ALA A 74 7.73 -18.44 -6.88
C ALA A 74 6.23 -18.51 -7.24
N ASP A 75 5.94 -18.61 -8.54
CA ASP A 75 4.60 -18.77 -9.08
C ASP A 75 4.22 -20.26 -9.23
N ASN A 76 2.91 -20.55 -9.15
CA ASN A 76 2.36 -21.85 -9.47
C ASN A 76 1.56 -21.77 -10.78
N ARG A 77 2.20 -22.03 -11.92
CA ARG A 77 1.55 -21.96 -13.24
C ARG A 77 0.94 -20.58 -13.53
N GLY A 78 1.63 -19.52 -13.13
CA GLY A 78 1.16 -18.14 -13.31
C GLY A 78 0.18 -17.64 -12.24
N GLU A 79 -0.17 -18.44 -11.23
CA GLU A 79 -0.84 -17.97 -10.02
C GLU A 79 0.20 -17.61 -8.94
N GLY A 80 0.17 -16.36 -8.48
CA GLY A 80 1.02 -15.86 -7.41
C GLY A 80 0.30 -15.80 -6.06
N GLY A 81 1.06 -15.68 -4.98
CA GLY A 81 0.53 -15.42 -3.64
C GLY A 81 0.67 -16.59 -2.66
N THR A 82 0.38 -16.30 -1.39
CA THR A 82 0.52 -17.23 -0.26
C THR A 82 -0.29 -18.52 -0.45
N ILE A 83 -1.44 -18.45 -1.10
CA ILE A 83 -2.33 -19.59 -1.37
C ILE A 83 -1.78 -20.45 -2.52
N ALA A 84 -1.25 -19.84 -3.59
CA ALA A 84 -0.63 -20.55 -4.70
C ALA A 84 0.68 -21.26 -4.27
N LEU A 85 1.48 -20.61 -3.41
CA LEU A 85 2.67 -21.20 -2.79
C LEU A 85 2.33 -22.37 -1.86
N MET A 86 1.18 -22.31 -1.18
CA MET A 86 0.68 -23.43 -0.38
C MET A 86 0.35 -24.65 -1.25
N ALA A 87 -0.18 -24.43 -2.45
CA ALA A 87 -0.51 -25.50 -3.41
C ALA A 87 0.72 -26.15 -4.06
N LEU A 88 1.85 -25.44 -4.17
CA LEU A 88 3.13 -25.95 -4.69
C LEU A 88 3.88 -26.85 -3.72
N LEU A 89 3.52 -26.85 -2.44
CA LEU A 89 4.22 -27.64 -1.44
C LEU A 89 4.01 -29.15 -1.70
N PRO A 90 5.09 -29.95 -1.82
CA PRO A 90 4.96 -31.37 -2.17
C PRO A 90 4.13 -32.13 -1.16
N GLN A 91 2.89 -32.47 -1.52
CA GLN A 91 1.97 -33.17 -0.62
C GLN A 91 2.35 -34.65 -0.42
N HIS A 92 3.16 -35.21 -1.32
CA HIS A 92 3.52 -36.63 -1.34
C HIS A 92 4.73 -37.01 -0.46
N TYR A 93 5.48 -36.05 0.11
CA TYR A 93 6.76 -36.32 0.80
C TYR A 93 6.80 -35.95 2.29
N ARG A 94 5.67 -35.64 2.94
CA ARG A 94 5.66 -35.08 4.30
C ARG A 94 4.77 -35.85 5.26
N GLY A 95 5.35 -36.29 6.39
CA GLY A 95 4.64 -36.97 7.47
C GLY A 95 3.54 -36.10 8.12
N PRO A 96 2.65 -36.69 8.94
CA PRO A 96 1.42 -36.05 9.43
C PRO A 96 1.66 -34.73 10.19
N ARG A 97 2.78 -34.61 10.92
CA ARG A 97 3.16 -33.37 11.62
C ARG A 97 3.50 -32.22 10.66
N ALA A 98 4.24 -32.50 9.59
CA ALA A 98 4.61 -31.50 8.61
C ALA A 98 3.40 -31.04 7.78
N ARG A 99 2.45 -31.94 7.48
CA ARG A 99 1.17 -31.57 6.86
C ARG A 99 0.36 -30.63 7.77
N GLY A 100 0.26 -30.93 9.06
CA GLY A 100 -0.42 -30.06 10.03
C GLY A 100 0.20 -28.66 10.12
N ALA A 101 1.54 -28.58 10.19
CA ALA A 101 2.25 -27.31 10.23
C ALA A 101 2.03 -26.46 8.97
N LEU A 102 2.02 -27.08 7.79
CA LEU A 102 1.76 -26.36 6.54
C LEU A 102 0.32 -25.84 6.47
N LEU A 103 -0.66 -26.65 6.87
CA LEU A 103 -2.05 -26.23 6.95
C LEU A 103 -2.22 -25.04 7.88
N ALA A 104 -1.61 -25.09 9.06
CA ALA A 104 -1.62 -23.97 10.01
C ALA A 104 -1.00 -22.70 9.42
N LEU A 105 0.14 -22.82 8.73
CA LEU A 105 0.84 -21.70 8.13
C LEU A 105 0.04 -21.06 6.98
N GLY A 106 -0.62 -21.86 6.16
CA GLY A 106 -1.51 -21.35 5.10
C GLY A 106 -2.79 -20.72 5.65
N LEU A 107 -3.39 -21.30 6.68
CA LEU A 107 -4.55 -20.70 7.37
C LEU A 107 -4.17 -19.35 7.99
N LEU A 108 -3.01 -19.28 8.63
CA LEU A 108 -2.46 -18.05 9.20
C LEU A 108 -2.21 -17.00 8.10
N GLY A 109 -1.57 -17.38 6.99
CA GLY A 109 -1.33 -16.47 5.87
C GLY A 109 -2.62 -15.95 5.24
N THR A 110 -3.65 -16.79 5.15
CA THR A 110 -4.97 -16.40 4.63
C THR A 110 -5.70 -15.45 5.58
N ALA A 111 -5.61 -15.71 6.89
CA ALA A 111 -6.18 -14.83 7.92
C ALA A 111 -5.50 -13.44 7.93
N LEU A 112 -4.18 -13.40 7.79
CA LEU A 112 -3.43 -12.15 7.69
C LEU A 112 -3.82 -11.36 6.43
N LEU A 113 -3.96 -12.01 5.28
CA LEU A 113 -4.39 -11.38 4.04
C LEU A 113 -5.82 -10.82 4.15
N TYR A 114 -6.72 -11.56 4.80
CA TYR A 114 -8.09 -11.09 5.05
C TYR A 114 -8.12 -9.90 6.00
N GLY A 115 -7.28 -9.93 7.05
CA GLY A 115 -7.11 -8.82 7.98
C GLY A 115 -6.63 -7.56 7.27
N ASP A 116 -5.60 -7.67 6.44
CA ASP A 116 -5.05 -6.57 5.64
C ASP A 116 -6.12 -5.96 4.72
N GLY A 117 -6.85 -6.82 3.98
CA GLY A 117 -7.94 -6.39 3.10
C GLY A 117 -9.11 -5.69 3.82
N MET A 118 -9.32 -5.98 5.11
CA MET A 118 -10.35 -5.33 5.92
C MET A 118 -9.88 -4.00 6.54
N ILE A 119 -8.61 -3.93 6.94
CA ILE A 119 -8.05 -2.77 7.66
C ILE A 119 -7.73 -1.61 6.70
N THR A 120 -7.18 -1.90 5.52
CA THR A 120 -6.70 -0.89 4.58
C THR A 120 -7.75 0.12 4.14
N PRO A 121 -9.00 -0.27 3.75
CA PRO A 121 -10.05 0.69 3.41
C PRO A 121 -10.39 1.62 4.58
N ALA A 122 -10.42 1.08 5.81
CA ALA A 122 -10.75 1.85 7.00
C ALA A 122 -9.66 2.89 7.31
N ILE A 123 -8.39 2.48 7.34
CA ILE A 123 -7.27 3.40 7.63
C ILE A 123 -7.13 4.45 6.53
N THR A 124 -7.25 4.06 5.26
CA THR A 124 -7.08 5.00 4.14
C THR A 124 -8.18 6.08 4.15
N VAL A 125 -9.45 5.69 4.35
CA VAL A 125 -10.56 6.66 4.42
C VAL A 125 -10.44 7.55 5.65
N LEU A 126 -10.13 6.96 6.81
CA LEU A 126 -9.94 7.71 8.05
C LEU A 126 -8.80 8.72 7.90
N GLY A 127 -7.64 8.30 7.39
CA GLY A 127 -6.49 9.16 7.16
C GLY A 127 -6.78 10.29 6.17
N ALA A 128 -7.58 10.03 5.12
CA ALA A 128 -8.02 11.06 4.17
C ALA A 128 -8.94 12.11 4.83
N VAL A 129 -9.91 11.66 5.64
CA VAL A 129 -10.83 12.57 6.35
C VAL A 129 -10.11 13.36 7.43
N GLU A 130 -9.21 12.74 8.18
CA GLU A 130 -8.37 13.43 9.15
C GLU A 130 -7.46 14.48 8.50
N GLY A 131 -7.06 14.29 7.25
CA GLY A 131 -6.35 15.31 6.47
C GLY A 131 -7.09 16.65 6.38
N LEU A 132 -8.43 16.65 6.47
CA LEU A 132 -9.23 17.87 6.50
C LEU A 132 -8.98 18.72 7.77
N ASN A 133 -8.63 18.07 8.89
CA ASN A 133 -8.34 18.78 10.14
C ASN A 133 -7.05 19.63 10.07
N VAL A 134 -6.17 19.36 9.10
CA VAL A 134 -4.99 20.19 8.85
C VAL A 134 -5.40 21.59 8.38
N VAL A 135 -6.52 21.71 7.67
CA VAL A 135 -7.04 22.99 7.16
C VAL A 135 -7.98 23.64 8.16
N THR A 136 -8.82 22.87 8.87
CA THR A 136 -9.76 23.44 9.86
C THR A 136 -10.13 22.43 10.95
N PRO A 137 -9.95 22.76 12.25
CA PRO A 137 -10.25 21.84 13.36
C PRO A 137 -11.76 21.62 13.60
N LEU A 138 -12.63 22.35 12.91
CA LEU A 138 -14.10 22.19 12.96
C LEU A 138 -14.56 20.77 12.59
N PHE A 139 -13.77 20.04 11.79
CA PHE A 139 -14.13 18.69 11.35
C PHE A 139 -13.76 17.58 12.36
N THR A 140 -13.05 17.90 13.45
CA THR A 140 -12.59 16.91 14.44
C THR A 140 -13.69 16.00 15.00
N PRO A 141 -14.91 16.47 15.35
CA PRO A 141 -15.96 15.58 15.85
C PRO A 141 -16.61 14.75 14.73
N TYR A 142 -16.46 15.19 13.48
CA TYR A 142 -17.10 14.60 12.30
C TYR A 142 -16.22 13.58 11.57
N VAL A 143 -14.94 13.44 11.97
CA VAL A 143 -14.00 12.50 11.33
C VAL A 143 -14.55 11.08 11.26
N VAL A 144 -14.93 10.52 12.41
CA VAL A 144 -15.41 9.13 12.50
C VAL A 144 -16.76 8.96 11.79
N PRO A 145 -17.80 9.79 12.05
CA PRO A 145 -19.08 9.68 11.33
C PRO A 145 -18.94 9.80 9.82
N LEU A 146 -18.14 10.76 9.34
CA LEU A 146 -17.95 10.97 7.91
C LEU A 146 -17.21 9.79 7.26
N SER A 147 -16.20 9.24 7.94
CA SER A 147 -15.48 8.05 7.45
C SER A 147 -16.43 6.85 7.32
N LEU A 148 -17.32 6.63 8.30
CA LEU A 148 -18.33 5.57 8.25
C LEU A 148 -19.31 5.76 7.09
N VAL A 149 -19.78 6.99 6.86
CA VAL A 149 -20.66 7.31 5.73
C VAL A 149 -19.95 7.07 4.39
N ILE A 150 -18.70 7.52 4.24
CA ILE A 150 -17.91 7.30 3.03
C ILE A 150 -17.72 5.80 2.77
N LEU A 151 -17.31 5.03 3.79
CA LEU A 151 -17.14 3.58 3.68
C LEU A 151 -18.45 2.90 3.27
N LEU A 152 -19.57 3.23 3.93
CA LEU A 152 -20.87 2.65 3.63
C LEU A 152 -21.29 2.92 2.18
N LEU A 153 -21.12 4.16 1.71
CA LEU A 153 -21.42 4.52 0.31
C LEU A 153 -20.49 3.79 -0.67
N LEU A 154 -19.18 3.72 -0.39
CA LEU A 154 -18.22 3.01 -1.24
C LEU A 154 -18.56 1.53 -1.36
N PHE A 155 -18.81 0.84 -0.24
CA PHE A 155 -19.20 -0.57 -0.24
C PHE A 155 -20.56 -0.81 -0.90
N LEU A 156 -21.53 0.11 -0.72
CA LEU A 156 -22.82 0.03 -1.39
C LEU A 156 -22.67 0.11 -2.92
N VAL A 157 -21.80 0.99 -3.41
CA VAL A 157 -21.54 1.12 -4.85
C VAL A 157 -20.77 -0.09 -5.39
N GLN A 158 -19.78 -0.61 -4.65
CA GLN A 158 -19.02 -1.80 -5.03
C GLN A 158 -19.89 -3.05 -5.17
N SER A 159 -20.99 -3.15 -4.43
CA SER A 159 -21.95 -4.26 -4.55
C SER A 159 -22.60 -4.40 -5.93
N ARG A 160 -22.55 -3.35 -6.77
CA ARG A 160 -23.08 -3.35 -8.15
C ARG A 160 -22.07 -3.77 -9.23
N GLY A 161 -20.86 -4.15 -8.82
CA GLY A 161 -19.79 -4.61 -9.72
C GLY A 161 -18.49 -3.83 -9.52
N THR A 162 -17.37 -4.55 -9.43
CA THR A 162 -16.03 -3.96 -9.20
C THR A 162 -15.37 -3.45 -10.48
N GLU A 163 -15.84 -3.88 -11.65
CA GLU A 163 -15.30 -3.53 -12.96
C GLU A 163 -15.46 -2.03 -13.26
N SER A 164 -16.64 -1.46 -13.00
CA SER A 164 -16.94 -0.05 -13.22
C SER A 164 -16.21 0.87 -12.23
N VAL A 165 -16.05 0.42 -10.98
CA VAL A 165 -15.29 1.17 -9.95
C VAL A 165 -13.81 1.22 -10.31
N GLY A 166 -13.22 0.09 -10.75
CA GLY A 166 -11.82 0.03 -11.18
C GLY A 166 -11.49 0.93 -12.36
N ALA A 167 -12.43 1.10 -13.30
CA ALA A 167 -12.27 1.97 -14.47
C ALA A 167 -12.17 3.46 -14.11
N VAL A 168 -12.88 3.91 -13.07
CA VAL A 168 -12.80 5.29 -12.57
C VAL A 168 -11.57 5.49 -11.68
N PHE A 169 -11.16 4.45 -10.96
CA PHE A 169 -10.03 4.53 -10.03
C PHE A 169 -8.69 4.79 -10.74
N GLY A 170 -8.48 4.20 -11.91
CA GLY A 170 -7.26 4.39 -12.72
C GLY A 170 -6.92 5.86 -13.00
N PRO A 171 -7.81 6.62 -13.66
CA PRO A 171 -7.61 8.05 -13.91
C PRO A 171 -7.41 8.88 -12.64
N VAL A 172 -8.19 8.62 -11.58
CA VAL A 172 -8.07 9.32 -10.30
C VAL A 172 -6.69 9.10 -9.69
N MET A 173 -6.21 7.86 -9.70
CA MET A 173 -4.88 7.52 -9.20
C MET A 173 -3.76 8.13 -10.05
N ALA A 174 -3.93 8.21 -11.37
CA ALA A 174 -2.96 8.89 -12.22
C ALA A 174 -2.85 10.38 -11.86
N VAL A 175 -3.99 11.06 -11.68
CA VAL A 175 -4.02 12.46 -11.21
C VAL A 175 -3.37 12.59 -9.84
N TRP A 176 -3.66 11.67 -8.91
CA TRP A 176 -3.03 11.62 -7.59
C TRP A 176 -1.51 11.51 -7.68
N PHE A 177 -0.99 10.53 -8.42
CA PHE A 177 0.45 10.32 -8.58
C PHE A 177 1.16 11.51 -9.21
N VAL A 178 0.56 12.11 -10.24
CA VAL A 178 1.10 13.32 -10.86
C VAL A 178 1.12 14.47 -9.85
N THR A 179 0.06 14.63 -9.06
CA THR A 179 -0.02 15.69 -8.05
C THR A 179 1.08 15.55 -7.00
N ILE A 180 1.24 14.36 -6.40
CA ILE A 180 2.29 14.15 -5.40
C ILE A 180 3.70 14.25 -6.00
N ALA A 181 3.89 13.84 -7.25
CA ALA A 181 5.17 13.96 -7.93
C ALA A 181 5.55 15.43 -8.16
N LEU A 182 4.61 16.26 -8.63
CA LEU A 182 4.84 17.69 -8.83
C LEU A 182 5.10 18.42 -7.51
N LEU A 183 4.28 18.17 -6.50
CA LEU A 183 4.46 18.76 -5.16
C LEU A 183 5.77 18.31 -4.52
N GLY A 184 6.09 17.03 -4.63
CA GLY A 184 7.34 16.45 -4.16
C GLY A 184 8.56 17.07 -4.84
N ALA A 185 8.55 17.19 -6.18
CA ALA A 185 9.63 17.83 -6.94
C ALA A 185 9.80 19.31 -6.56
N ALA A 186 8.70 20.05 -6.39
CA ALA A 186 8.75 21.45 -5.96
C ALA A 186 9.37 21.59 -4.56
N LYS A 187 9.03 20.70 -3.61
CA LYS A 187 9.63 20.70 -2.26
C LYS A 187 11.08 20.23 -2.27
N LEU A 188 11.43 19.26 -3.12
CA LEU A 188 12.79 18.77 -3.27
C LEU A 188 13.75 19.87 -3.75
N TRP A 189 13.28 20.76 -4.62
CA TRP A 189 14.05 21.93 -5.06
C TRP A 189 14.43 22.85 -3.89
N HIS A 190 13.54 23.02 -2.92
CA HIS A 190 13.77 23.89 -1.76
C HIS A 190 14.61 23.20 -0.67
N ALA A 191 14.57 21.87 -0.59
CA ALA A 191 15.26 21.08 0.43
C ALA A 191 16.00 19.87 -0.17
N PRO A 192 17.07 20.09 -0.95
CA PRO A 192 17.82 19.00 -1.59
C PRO A 192 18.52 18.09 -0.57
N SER A 193 18.74 18.57 0.66
CA SER A 193 19.29 17.79 1.76
C SER A 193 18.48 16.53 2.10
N VAL A 194 17.18 16.50 1.73
CA VAL A 194 16.32 15.32 1.90
C VAL A 194 16.84 14.11 1.12
N LEU A 195 17.56 14.31 0.01
CA LEU A 195 18.17 13.22 -0.76
C LEU A 195 19.21 12.42 0.03
N ALA A 196 19.74 12.98 1.13
CA ALA A 196 20.62 12.25 2.03
C ALA A 196 19.93 11.01 2.64
N ALA A 197 18.59 11.00 2.72
CA ALA A 197 17.81 9.85 3.19
C ALA A 197 17.98 8.59 2.32
N ILE A 198 18.49 8.70 1.10
CA ILE A 198 18.83 7.52 0.27
C ILE A 198 19.96 6.70 0.93
N ASN A 199 20.83 7.33 1.73
CA ASN A 199 21.88 6.61 2.44
C ASN A 199 21.29 5.78 3.60
N PRO A 200 21.36 4.43 3.56
CA PRO A 200 20.78 3.56 4.58
C PRO A 200 21.37 3.77 5.98
N ALA A 201 22.54 4.39 6.08
CA ALA A 201 23.16 4.72 7.37
C ALA A 201 22.27 5.64 8.24
N HIS A 202 21.42 6.47 7.63
CA HIS A 202 20.48 7.31 8.38
C HIS A 202 19.41 6.47 9.07
N GLY A 203 18.81 5.50 8.36
CA GLY A 203 17.83 4.59 8.95
C GLY A 203 18.45 3.61 9.95
N ALA A 204 19.68 3.15 9.73
CA ALA A 204 20.34 2.19 10.62
C ALA A 204 20.84 2.80 11.95
N ARG A 205 21.03 4.13 12.00
CA ARG A 205 21.46 4.88 13.19
C ARG A 205 20.30 5.55 13.94
N PHE A 206 19.11 5.49 13.35
CA PHE A 206 17.86 6.02 13.92
C PHE A 206 17.28 5.02 14.92
#